data_AF-A0A6B3KRB0-F1
#
_entry.id   AF-A0A6B3KRB0-F1
#
_cell.length_a   1.000
_cell.length_b   1.000
_cell.length_c   1.000
_cell.angle_alpha   90.00
_cell.angle_beta   90.00
_cell.angle_gamma   90.00
#
_symmetry.space_group_name_H-M   'P 1'
#
loop_
_entity.id
_entity.type
_entity.pdbx_description
1 polymer ?
#
loop_
_entity_poly.entity_id
_entity_poly.type
_entity_poly.pdbx_seq_one_letter_code
_entity_poly.pdbx_strand_id
1 'polypeptide(L)'
;ADGAFGMSDQAAFAAATFLGLFVGAALLSPFADRFGRRPVFTFALIWYTAATVAMGLQSTASGVIVLRCVVGIGLGIELVTID
;
A
#
# COMPACT_ATOMS: atom_id res chain seq x y z
N ALA A 1 -1.92 -27.12 -4.60
CA ALA A 1 -1.23 -25.85 -4.33
C ALA A 1 -2.28 -24.90 -3.81
N ASP A 2 -2.58 -25.04 -2.52
CA ASP A 2 -3.64 -24.29 -1.86
C ASP A 2 -3.16 -22.86 -1.64
N GLY A 3 -3.61 -21.96 -2.52
CA GLY A 3 -3.37 -20.52 -2.35
C GLY A 3 -4.07 -20.03 -1.08
N ALA A 4 -3.52 -18.97 -0.48
CA ALA A 4 -3.77 -18.55 0.91
C ALA A 4 -5.25 -18.31 1.28
N PHE A 5 -6.19 -18.27 0.32
CA PHE A 5 -7.63 -18.13 0.55
C PHE A 5 -8.49 -18.84 -0.52
N GLY A 6 -7.98 -19.88 -1.19
CA GLY A 6 -8.69 -20.52 -2.32
C GLY A 6 -8.68 -19.70 -3.63
N MET A 7 -8.02 -18.54 -3.62
CA MET A 7 -7.58 -17.79 -4.80
C MET A 7 -6.10 -18.09 -5.07
N SER A 8 -5.64 -17.97 -6.32
CA SER A 8 -4.19 -18.03 -6.57
C SER A 8 -3.51 -16.91 -5.78
N ASP A 9 -2.34 -17.21 -5.18
CA ASP A 9 -1.62 -16.21 -4.37
C ASP A 9 -1.30 -14.95 -5.18
N GLN A 10 -1.15 -15.08 -6.51
CA GLN A 10 -1.03 -13.95 -7.44
C GLN A 10 -2.29 -13.06 -7.48
N ALA A 11 -3.48 -13.65 -7.53
CA ALA A 11 -4.73 -12.89 -7.57
C ALA A 11 -4.95 -12.13 -6.25
N ALA A 12 -4.69 -12.78 -5.11
CA ALA A 12 -4.77 -12.15 -3.79
C ALA A 12 -3.73 -11.01 -3.66
N PHE A 13 -2.52 -11.20 -4.17
CA PHE A 13 -1.47 -10.18 -4.17
C PHE A 13 -1.85 -8.94 -5.01
N ALA A 14 -2.41 -9.15 -6.20
CA ALA A 14 -2.89 -8.06 -7.05
C ALA A 14 -4.08 -7.33 -6.39
N ALA A 15 -5.07 -8.07 -5.88
CA ALA A 15 -6.23 -7.50 -5.20
C ALA A 15 -5.84 -6.67 -3.97
N ALA A 16 -4.92 -7.18 -3.13
CA ALA A 16 -4.40 -6.44 -1.98
C ALA A 16 -3.70 -5.14 -2.39
N THR A 17 -2.95 -5.16 -3.50
CA THR A 17 -2.30 -3.95 -4.03
C THR A 17 -3.34 -2.90 -4.42
N PHE A 18 -4.34 -3.28 -5.22
CA PHE A 18 -5.39 -2.35 -5.67
C PHE A 18 -6.25 -1.83 -4.51
N LEU A 19 -6.56 -2.69 -3.53
CA LEU A 19 -7.28 -2.29 -2.34
C LEU A 19 -6.49 -1.28 -1.52
N GLY A 20 -5.19 -1.50 -1.34
CA GLY A 20 -4.30 -0.56 -0.68
C GLY A 20 -4.26 0.79 -1.41
N LEU A 21 -4.09 0.78 -2.74
CA LEU A 21 -4.12 2.00 -3.56
C LEU A 21 -5.43 2.78 -3.42
N PHE A 22 -6.57 2.08 -3.49
CA PHE A 22 -7.89 2.69 -3.35
C PHE A 22 -8.04 3.36 -1.98
N VAL A 23 -7.64 2.66 -0.91
CA VAL A 23 -7.70 3.19 0.46
C VAL A 23 -6.75 4.37 0.64
N GLY A 24 -5.52 4.28 0.13
CA GLY A 24 -4.53 5.34 0.20
C GLY A 24 -4.96 6.61 -0.53
N ALA A 25 -5.51 6.47 -1.73
CA ALA A 25 -6.05 7.57 -2.48
C ALA A 25 -7.29 8.18 -1.78
N ALA A 26 -8.29 7.35 -1.44
CA ALA A 26 -9.56 7.83 -0.88
C ALA A 26 -9.43 8.50 0.49
N LEU A 27 -8.58 7.96 1.39
CA LEU A 27 -8.40 8.54 2.73
C LEU A 27 -7.62 9.84 2.70
N LEU A 28 -6.64 9.96 1.79
CA LEU A 28 -5.74 11.11 1.78
C LEU A 28 -6.09 12.18 0.75
N SER A 29 -6.99 11.97 -0.22
CA SER A 29 -7.49 13.07 -1.07
C SER A 29 -7.93 14.31 -0.26
N PRO A 30 -8.83 14.21 0.74
CA PRO A 30 -9.21 15.38 1.52
C PRO A 30 -8.16 15.83 2.56
N PHE A 31 -7.25 14.93 2.96
CA PHE A 31 -6.25 15.22 3.99
C PHE A 31 -5.03 15.93 3.41
N ALA A 32 -4.63 15.55 2.19
CA ALA A 32 -3.51 16.14 1.46
C ALA A 32 -3.80 17.59 1.06
N ASP A 33 -5.05 17.87 0.68
CA ASP A 33 -5.53 19.23 0.37
C ASP A 33 -5.38 20.19 1.57
N ARG A 34 -5.41 19.66 2.80
CA ARG A 34 -5.40 20.47 4.02
C ARG A 34 -4.02 20.67 4.63
N PHE A 35 -3.12 19.70 4.49
CA PHE A 35 -1.77 19.73 5.06
C PHE A 35 -0.69 20.22 4.08
N GLY A 36 -1.03 20.37 2.80
CA GLY A 36 -0.12 20.81 1.75
C GLY A 36 0.72 19.67 1.18
N ARG A 37 1.06 19.77 -0.12
CA ARG A 37 1.67 18.67 -0.89
C ARG A 37 3.04 18.18 -0.40
N ARG A 38 3.90 19.07 0.12
CA ARG A 38 5.29 18.74 0.50
C ARG A 38 5.44 17.75 1.67
N PRO A 39 4.80 17.96 2.85
CA PRO A 39 4.91 17.02 3.96
C PRO A 39 4.23 15.68 3.65
N VAL A 40 3.14 15.68 2.89
CA VAL A 40 2.39 14.46 2.52
C VAL A 40 3.24 13.55 1.64
N PHE A 41 3.94 14.11 0.65
CA PHE A 41 4.87 13.35 -0.19
C PHE A 41 5.99 12.69 0.63
N THR A 42 6.59 13.43 1.56
CA THR A 42 7.65 12.89 2.44
C THR A 42 7.13 11.78 3.33
N PHE A 43 5.93 11.95 3.90
CA PHE A 43 5.27 10.92 4.71
C PHE A 43 4.97 9.66 3.89
N ALA A 44 4.48 9.81 2.66
CA ALA A 44 4.24 8.70 1.74
C ALA A 44 5.52 7.92 1.45
N LEU A 45 6.64 8.61 1.20
CA LEU A 45 7.94 7.99 0.95
C LEU A 45 8.44 7.18 2.14
N ILE A 46 8.33 7.75 3.36
CA ILE A 46 8.74 7.08 4.60
C ILE A 46 7.85 5.85 4.82
N TRP A 47 6.55 5.99 4.65
CA TRP A 47 5.59 4.89 4.78
C TRP A 47 5.88 3.75 3.79
N TYR A 48 6.05 4.08 2.50
CA TYR A 48 6.38 3.12 1.45
C TYR A 48 7.67 2.37 1.77
N THR A 49 8.71 3.08 2.18
CA THR A 49 10.02 2.50 2.52
C THR A 49 9.90 1.57 3.72
N ALA A 50 9.26 2.00 4.81
CA ALA A 50 9.08 1.19 6.01
C ALA A 50 8.25 -0.08 5.74
N ALA A 51 7.15 0.06 4.99
CA ALA A 51 6.29 -1.06 4.63
C ALA A 51 7.00 -2.06 3.70
N THR A 52 7.84 -1.58 2.77
CA THR A 52 8.64 -2.44 1.88
C THR A 52 9.71 -3.21 2.65
N VAL A 53 10.39 -2.57 3.60
CA VAL A 53 11.36 -3.26 4.47
C VAL A 53 10.66 -4.32 5.33
N ALA A 54 9.52 -4.00 5.92
CA ALA A 54 8.73 -4.96 6.69
C ALA A 54 8.27 -6.16 5.84
N MET A 55 7.93 -5.93 4.58
CA MET A 55 7.57 -6.99 3.63
C MET A 55 8.75 -7.93 3.33
N GLY A 56 9.96 -7.38 3.18
CA GLY A 56 11.17 -8.17 2.97
C GLY A 56 11.53 -9.07 4.15
N LEU A 57 11.00 -8.78 5.34
CA LEU A 57 11.18 -9.58 6.55
C LEU A 57 10.12 -10.69 6.71
N GLN A 58 9.09 -10.75 5.85
CA GLN A 58 8.08 -11.81 5.93
C GLN A 58 8.52 -13.09 5.22
N SER A 59 8.33 -14.22 5.91
CA SER A 59 8.55 -15.56 5.36
C SER A 59 7.26 -16.31 5.01
N THR A 60 6.09 -15.68 5.20
CA THR A 60 4.78 -16.28 4.92
C THR A 60 4.06 -15.55 3.79
N ALA A 61 3.37 -16.30 2.93
CA ALA A 61 2.61 -15.75 1.80
C ALA A 61 1.52 -14.76 2.25
N SER A 62 0.78 -15.09 3.31
CA SER A 62 -0.24 -14.22 3.89
C SER A 62 0.34 -12.91 4.44
N GLY A 63 1.49 -12.98 5.12
CA GLY A 63 2.19 -11.80 5.62
C GLY A 63 2.61 -10.85 4.51
N VAL A 64 3.12 -11.41 3.40
CA VAL A 64 3.48 -10.63 2.21
C VAL A 64 2.24 -9.97 1.58
N ILE A 65 1.12 -10.68 1.46
CA ILE A 65 -0.13 -10.14 0.89
C ILE A 65 -0.68 -8.98 1.75
N VAL A 66 -0.68 -9.13 3.08
CA VAL A 66 -1.13 -8.07 3.99
C VAL A 66 -0.23 -6.84 3.89
N LEU A 67 1.08 -7.02 3.95
CA LEU A 67 2.03 -5.91 3.78
C LEU A 67 1.94 -5.29 2.39
N ARG A 68 1.51 -6.05 1.38
CA ARG A 68 1.31 -5.54 0.02
C ARG A 68 0.18 -4.54 -0.03
N CYS A 69 -0.88 -4.77 0.74
CA CYS A 69 -1.93 -3.80 0.96
C CYS A 69 -1.37 -2.51 1.61
N VAL A 70 -0.55 -2.66 2.66
CA VAL A 70 0.07 -1.53 3.37
C VAL A 70 0.99 -0.70 2.47
N VAL A 71 1.79 -1.35 1.64
CA VAL A 71 2.62 -0.70 0.61
C VAL A 71 1.74 0.00 -0.43
N GLY A 72 0.64 -0.64 -0.85
CA GLY A 72 -0.34 -0.07 -1.77
C GLY A 72 -0.96 1.23 -1.24
N ILE A 73 -1.20 1.33 0.07
CA ILE A 73 -1.67 2.56 0.71
C ILE A 73 -0.65 3.69 0.51
N GLY A 74 0.63 3.45 0.74
CA GLY A 74 1.70 4.44 0.52
C GLY A 74 1.77 4.92 -0.93
N LEU A 75 1.68 4.00 -1.89
CA LEU A 75 1.66 4.32 -3.32
C LEU A 75 0.43 5.13 -3.73
N GLY A 76 -0.75 4.80 -3.19
CA GLY A 76 -1.98 5.57 -3.45
C GLY A 76 -1.87 7.03 -2.99
N ILE A 77 -1.19 7.26 -1.87
CA ILE A 77 -0.90 8.62 -1.36
C ILE A 77 0.05 9.35 -2.32
N GLU A 78 1.14 8.68 -2.72
CA GLU A 78 2.13 9.26 -3.62
C GLU A 78 1.49 9.70 -4.95
N LEU A 79 0.63 8.85 -5.54
CA LEU A 79 -0.10 9.16 -6.77
C LEU A 79 -1.00 10.40 -6.64
N VAL A 80 -1.77 10.52 -5.54
CA VAL A 80 -2.63 11.69 -5.30
C VAL A 80 -1.82 12.97 -5.08
N THR A 81 -0.60 12.87 -4.54
CA THR A 81 0.24 14.06 -4.34
C THR A 81 0.96 14.55 -5.59
N ILE A 82 1.14 13.68 -6.60
CA ILE A 82 1.85 13.97 -7.86
C ILE A 82 0.92 14.62 -8.89
N ASP A 83 -0.37 14.28 -8.90
CA ASP A 83 -1.43 14.98 -9.65
C ASP A 83 -1.71 16.34 -9.01
#